data_AF-A0ABD5ECW3-F1
#
_entry.id   AF-A0ABD5ECW3-F1
#
_cell.length_a   1.000
_cell.length_b   1.000
_cell.length_c   1.000
_cell.angle_alpha   90.00
_cell.angle_beta   90.00
_cell.angle_gamma   90.00
#
_symmetry.space_group_name_H-M   'P 1'
#
loop_
_entity.id
_entity.type
_entity.pdbx_description
1 polymer ?
#
loop_
_entity_poly.entity_id
_entity_poly.type
_entity_poly.pdbx_seq_one_letter_code
_entity_poly.pdbx_strand_id
1 'polypeptide(L)'
;MATGRTHRPATRSRGIPEATVARLPLYLRALNALSERSVPTVSSEELAAAAGVNSAKLRKDFSYLGSYGTRGVGYDVEYLVYQISRELGLTQDWPIVLVGIGNLGAALANYGGFASRGFRVAALVDADPALAGKPVAGIPVQHIDTLETVIREQHVSIGVIATPAGAAQQVCDRLVGAGVTSILNFAPTVLAVPDGVDVRKVDLSIELQILAFHEQRKAGEENLAEESAVRNAPTTAVSGVAAKETPAERAARAGDGPGPEGDLPAVMRA
;
A
#
# COMPACT_ATOMS: atom_id res chain seq x y z
N MET A 1 24.03 26.14 -21.26
CA MET A 1 24.28 24.96 -22.10
C MET A 1 25.71 24.48 -21.88
N ALA A 2 25.90 23.51 -20.99
CA ALA A 2 27.05 22.61 -20.96
C ALA A 2 26.72 21.49 -19.95
N THR A 3 26.66 20.29 -20.50
CA THR A 3 26.17 19.00 -19.99
C THR A 3 26.72 18.58 -18.62
N GLY A 4 25.80 18.24 -17.70
CA GLY A 4 26.11 17.55 -16.46
C GLY A 4 26.58 16.12 -16.71
N ARG A 5 27.79 15.80 -16.23
CA ARG A 5 28.28 14.43 -16.12
C ARG A 5 27.70 13.81 -14.86
N THR A 6 26.82 12.83 -15.02
CA THR A 6 26.39 11.95 -13.94
C THR A 6 27.58 11.07 -13.51
N HIS A 7 28.08 11.29 -12.30
CA HIS A 7 29.13 10.45 -11.73
C HIS A 7 28.50 9.31 -10.95
N ARG A 8 28.65 8.09 -11.50
CA ARG A 8 28.20 6.83 -10.93
C ARG A 8 29.24 6.33 -9.90
N PRO A 9 28.90 6.10 -8.63
CA PRO A 9 29.83 5.48 -7.69
C PRO A 9 30.16 4.05 -8.11
N ALA A 10 31.40 3.66 -7.89
CA ALA A 10 31.98 2.40 -8.29
C ALA A 10 31.91 1.35 -7.17
N THR A 11 30.99 0.39 -7.29
CA THR A 11 31.20 -1.03 -6.95
C THR A 11 30.35 -1.87 -7.91
N ARG A 12 31.01 -2.58 -8.84
CA ARG A 12 30.35 -3.49 -9.77
C ARG A 12 30.43 -4.92 -9.22
N SER A 13 29.46 -5.32 -8.40
CA SER A 13 28.83 -6.63 -8.62
C SER A 13 27.91 -6.48 -9.85
N ARG A 14 27.41 -7.54 -10.48
CA ARG A 14 26.38 -7.38 -11.53
C ARG A 14 25.13 -6.79 -10.87
N GLY A 15 25.06 -5.46 -10.80
CA GLY A 15 24.12 -4.75 -9.94
C GLY A 15 22.70 -5.17 -10.24
N ILE A 16 22.02 -5.70 -9.22
CA ILE A 16 20.60 -6.03 -9.29
C ILE A 16 19.85 -4.72 -9.60
N PRO A 17 19.03 -4.66 -10.66
CA PRO A 17 18.28 -3.44 -10.96
C PRO A 17 17.40 -3.01 -9.77
N GLU A 18 17.26 -1.72 -9.54
CA GLU A 18 16.44 -1.20 -8.43
C GLU A 18 14.99 -1.71 -8.49
N ALA A 19 14.43 -1.78 -9.70
CA ALA A 19 13.11 -2.34 -9.92
C ALA A 19 13.01 -3.82 -9.48
N THR A 20 14.09 -4.59 -9.60
CA THR A 20 14.18 -5.96 -9.10
C THR A 20 14.27 -5.96 -7.57
N VAL A 21 15.12 -5.12 -6.97
CA VAL A 21 15.21 -4.96 -5.50
C VAL A 21 13.84 -4.63 -4.89
N ALA A 22 13.06 -3.76 -5.52
CA ALA A 22 11.71 -3.41 -5.07
C ALA A 22 10.73 -4.60 -5.12
N ARG A 23 10.97 -5.61 -5.96
CA ARG A 23 10.11 -6.81 -6.08
C ARG A 23 10.59 -7.99 -5.22
N LEU A 24 11.86 -8.07 -4.86
CA LEU A 24 12.40 -9.16 -4.04
C LEU A 24 11.61 -9.39 -2.74
N PRO A 25 11.16 -8.37 -1.99
CA PRO A 25 10.34 -8.57 -0.80
C PRO A 25 8.99 -9.27 -1.09
N LEU A 26 8.41 -9.07 -2.27
CA LEU A 26 7.18 -9.74 -2.70
C LEU A 26 7.41 -11.23 -2.92
N TYR A 27 8.54 -11.58 -3.56
CA TYR A 27 8.95 -12.97 -3.75
C TYR A 27 9.24 -13.65 -2.42
N LEU A 28 9.96 -12.98 -1.53
CA LEU A 28 10.26 -13.51 -0.20
C LEU A 28 8.98 -13.75 0.61
N ARG A 29 7.99 -12.85 0.53
CA ARG A 29 6.68 -13.07 1.18
C ARG A 29 5.98 -14.33 0.66
N ALA A 30 5.94 -14.53 -0.66
CA ALA A 30 5.33 -15.71 -1.27
C ALA A 30 6.08 -17.00 -0.90
N LEU A 31 7.42 -16.96 -0.89
CA LEU A 31 8.27 -18.08 -0.50
C LEU A 31 8.12 -18.45 0.96
N ASN A 32 8.04 -17.48 1.88
CA ASN A 32 7.81 -17.76 3.29
C ASN A 32 6.46 -18.47 3.50
N ALA A 33 5.41 -18.03 2.80
CA ALA A 33 4.11 -18.70 2.87
C ALA A 33 4.13 -20.14 2.29
N LEU A 34 5.03 -20.43 1.34
CA LEU A 34 5.27 -21.79 0.83
C LEU A 34 6.07 -22.63 1.84
N SER A 35 7.09 -22.03 2.45
CA SER A 35 7.94 -22.65 3.47
C SER A 35 7.15 -23.02 4.72
N GLU A 36 6.25 -22.17 5.19
CA GLU A 36 5.33 -22.45 6.31
C GLU A 36 4.40 -23.65 6.06
N ARG A 37 4.15 -23.96 4.78
CA ARG A 37 3.38 -25.15 4.35
C ARG A 37 4.28 -26.35 4.01
N SER A 38 5.57 -26.26 4.30
CA SER A 38 6.59 -27.28 3.99
C SER A 38 6.62 -27.68 2.51
N VAL A 39 6.37 -26.74 1.60
CA VAL A 39 6.50 -26.98 0.16
C VAL A 39 7.98 -26.96 -0.21
N PRO A 40 8.56 -28.07 -0.71
CA PRO A 40 10.00 -28.15 -0.96
C PRO A 40 10.42 -27.39 -2.21
N THR A 41 9.60 -27.46 -3.26
CA THR A 41 9.90 -26.87 -4.57
C THR A 41 8.69 -26.13 -5.15
N VAL A 42 8.94 -25.06 -5.90
CA VAL A 42 7.89 -24.28 -6.56
C VAL A 42 8.28 -23.94 -8.00
N SER A 43 7.33 -23.98 -8.94
CA SER A 43 7.58 -23.55 -10.31
C SER A 43 7.63 -22.01 -10.43
N SER A 44 8.23 -21.52 -11.52
CA SER A 44 8.23 -20.06 -11.80
C SER A 44 6.85 -19.47 -12.02
N GLU A 45 5.88 -20.29 -12.43
CA GLU A 45 4.51 -19.83 -12.72
C GLU A 45 3.71 -19.72 -11.44
N GLU A 46 3.75 -20.74 -10.59
CA GLU A 46 3.11 -20.72 -9.26
C GLU A 46 3.68 -19.61 -8.38
N LEU A 47 5.01 -19.46 -8.33
CA LEU A 47 5.63 -18.42 -7.52
C LEU A 47 5.31 -17.03 -8.04
N ALA A 48 5.27 -16.84 -9.36
CA ALA A 48 4.91 -15.57 -9.96
C ALA A 48 3.45 -15.20 -9.68
N ALA A 49 2.53 -16.17 -9.76
CA ALA A 49 1.14 -15.99 -9.40
C ALA A 49 0.98 -15.61 -7.92
N ALA A 50 1.66 -16.33 -7.02
CA ALA A 50 1.63 -16.04 -5.59
C ALA A 50 2.22 -14.66 -5.24
N ALA A 51 3.21 -14.19 -5.99
CA ALA A 51 3.82 -12.88 -5.81
C ALA A 51 3.11 -11.75 -6.59
N GLY A 52 2.09 -12.06 -7.41
CA GLY A 52 1.37 -11.07 -8.22
C GLY A 52 2.21 -10.47 -9.35
N VAL A 53 3.14 -11.24 -9.93
CA VAL A 53 3.99 -10.79 -11.05
C VAL A 53 3.89 -11.70 -12.26
N ASN A 54 4.43 -11.25 -13.39
CA ASN A 54 4.59 -12.11 -14.57
C ASN A 54 5.79 -13.07 -14.40
N SER A 55 5.63 -14.34 -14.78
CA SER A 55 6.65 -15.38 -14.63
C SER A 55 7.95 -15.11 -15.40
N ALA A 56 7.88 -14.47 -16.58
CA ALA A 56 9.07 -14.06 -17.33
C ALA A 56 9.85 -12.97 -16.60
N LYS A 57 9.16 -12.01 -15.94
CA LYS A 57 9.81 -11.01 -15.08
C LYS A 57 10.49 -11.68 -13.88
N LEU A 58 9.81 -12.62 -13.21
CA LEU A 58 10.38 -13.35 -12.08
C LEU A 58 11.67 -14.10 -12.47
N ARG A 59 11.65 -14.84 -13.59
CA ARG A 59 12.85 -15.55 -14.07
C ARG A 59 14.00 -14.59 -14.37
N LYS A 60 13.69 -13.44 -14.98
CA LYS A 60 14.69 -12.39 -15.24
C LYS A 60 15.26 -11.82 -13.94
N ASP A 61 14.41 -11.56 -12.96
CA ASP A 61 14.84 -11.05 -11.65
C ASP A 61 15.77 -12.03 -10.94
N PHE A 62 15.41 -13.32 -10.91
CA PHE A 62 16.22 -14.35 -10.28
C PHE A 62 17.55 -14.57 -11.01
N SER A 63 17.59 -14.36 -12.33
CA SER A 63 18.85 -14.46 -13.09
C SER A 63 19.94 -13.47 -12.64
N TYR A 64 19.56 -12.34 -11.99
CA TYR A 64 20.53 -11.43 -11.37
C TYR A 64 21.06 -11.94 -10.05
N LEU A 65 20.26 -12.71 -9.30
CA LEU A 65 20.66 -13.28 -8.02
C LEU A 65 21.52 -14.54 -8.23
N GLY A 66 21.28 -15.31 -9.28
CA GLY A 66 22.00 -16.52 -9.61
C GLY A 66 21.16 -17.52 -10.41
N SER A 67 21.67 -18.74 -10.59
CA SER A 67 20.93 -19.83 -11.25
C SER A 67 20.37 -20.76 -10.18
N TYR A 68 19.14 -20.49 -9.73
CA TYR A 68 18.54 -21.16 -8.57
C TYR A 68 17.38 -22.10 -8.91
N GLY A 69 17.15 -22.35 -10.19
CA GLY A 69 16.10 -23.24 -10.66
C GLY A 69 16.65 -24.34 -11.55
N THR A 70 16.10 -25.54 -11.41
CA THR A 70 16.39 -26.68 -12.28
C THR A 70 15.24 -26.84 -13.26
N ARG A 71 15.56 -26.92 -14.57
CA ARG A 71 14.54 -27.15 -15.60
C ARG A 71 13.76 -28.42 -15.29
N GLY A 72 12.43 -28.33 -15.26
CA GLY A 72 11.54 -29.45 -14.95
C GLY A 72 11.32 -29.74 -13.46
N VAL A 73 12.06 -29.08 -12.55
CA VAL A 73 11.91 -29.26 -11.09
C VAL A 73 11.40 -27.97 -10.41
N GLY A 74 11.83 -26.81 -10.91
CA GLY A 74 11.50 -25.51 -10.30
C GLY A 74 12.59 -25.04 -9.35
N TYR A 75 12.19 -24.25 -8.36
CA TYR A 75 13.07 -23.66 -7.37
C TYR A 75 12.92 -24.34 -6.03
N ASP A 76 14.04 -24.60 -5.35
CA ASP A 76 14.03 -24.99 -3.94
C ASP A 76 13.60 -23.80 -3.08
N VAL A 77 12.55 -24.00 -2.27
CA VAL A 77 11.89 -22.92 -1.53
C VAL A 77 12.79 -22.40 -0.41
N GLU A 78 13.31 -23.27 0.45
CA GLU A 78 14.14 -22.86 1.59
C GLU A 78 15.43 -22.19 1.12
N TYR A 79 16.05 -22.76 0.09
CA TYR A 79 17.25 -22.18 -0.50
C TYR A 79 16.97 -20.79 -1.08
N LEU A 80 15.87 -20.60 -1.83
CA LEU A 80 15.51 -19.27 -2.33
C LEU A 80 15.18 -18.28 -1.22
N VAL A 81 14.49 -18.69 -0.15
CA VAL A 81 14.24 -17.86 1.03
C VAL A 81 15.58 -17.34 1.58
N TYR A 82 16.55 -18.23 1.76
CA TYR A 82 17.87 -17.87 2.26
C TYR A 82 18.61 -16.92 1.30
N GLN A 83 18.66 -17.22 0.00
CA GLN A 83 19.34 -16.38 -1.00
C GLN A 83 18.73 -14.98 -1.04
N ILE A 84 17.40 -14.86 -1.16
CA ILE A 84 16.74 -13.55 -1.24
C ILE A 84 16.90 -12.78 0.07
N SER A 85 16.80 -13.44 1.22
CA SER A 85 17.02 -12.80 2.53
C SER A 85 18.43 -12.24 2.64
N ARG A 86 19.46 -12.98 2.19
CA ARG A 86 20.84 -12.51 2.17
C ARG A 86 21.02 -11.30 1.25
N GLU A 87 20.48 -11.36 0.03
CA GLU A 87 20.60 -10.25 -0.95
C GLU A 87 19.86 -8.99 -0.49
N LEU A 88 18.78 -9.13 0.28
CA LEU A 88 18.07 -8.02 0.92
C LEU A 88 18.71 -7.55 2.24
N GLY A 89 19.77 -8.20 2.70
CA GLY A 89 20.42 -7.89 3.98
C GLY A 89 19.60 -8.27 5.21
N LEU A 90 18.61 -9.16 5.09
CA LEU A 90 17.71 -9.57 6.18
C LEU A 90 18.28 -10.71 7.04
N THR A 91 19.57 -11.04 6.86
CA THR A 91 20.29 -12.02 7.69
C THR A 91 20.92 -11.40 8.93
N GLN A 92 20.68 -10.11 9.17
CA GLN A 92 21.12 -9.35 10.34
C GLN A 92 19.97 -8.47 10.83
N ASP A 93 20.07 -8.02 12.08
CA ASP A 93 19.11 -7.09 12.65
C ASP A 93 19.44 -5.64 12.25
N TRP A 94 18.41 -4.92 11.83
CA TRP A 94 18.44 -3.50 11.54
C TRP A 94 17.70 -2.74 12.65
N PRO A 95 18.43 -2.04 13.53
CA PRO A 95 17.81 -1.19 14.56
C PRO A 95 17.10 -0.01 13.89
N ILE A 96 15.82 0.16 14.21
CA ILE A 96 15.01 1.26 13.69
C ILE A 96 14.58 2.20 14.81
N VAL A 97 14.55 3.50 14.53
CA VAL A 97 13.92 4.50 15.40
C VAL A 97 12.61 4.95 14.76
N LEU A 98 11.54 4.99 15.55
CA LEU A 98 10.25 5.49 15.09
C LEU A 98 9.97 6.85 15.72
N VAL A 99 9.78 7.87 14.87
CA VAL A 99 9.55 9.25 15.28
C VAL A 99 8.12 9.65 14.97
N GLY A 100 7.38 10.07 16.00
CA GLY A 100 5.95 10.36 15.95
C GLY A 100 5.12 9.14 16.38
N ILE A 101 4.76 9.09 17.66
CA ILE A 101 4.00 8.03 18.35
C ILE A 101 2.54 8.44 18.50
N GLY A 102 1.95 8.99 17.44
CA GLY A 102 0.50 9.10 17.28
C GLY A 102 -0.14 7.75 16.95
N ASN A 103 -1.37 7.75 16.43
CA ASN A 103 -2.08 6.51 16.08
C ASN A 103 -1.29 5.59 15.14
N LEU A 104 -0.72 6.15 14.06
CA LEU A 104 0.06 5.37 13.10
C LEU A 104 1.37 4.87 13.72
N GLY A 105 2.12 5.73 14.40
CA GLY A 105 3.39 5.33 15.01
C GLY A 105 3.22 4.25 16.08
N ALA A 106 2.18 4.35 16.91
CA ALA A 106 1.84 3.32 17.88
C ALA A 106 1.43 2.00 17.22
N ALA A 107 0.69 2.04 16.10
CA ALA A 107 0.35 0.85 15.34
C ALA A 107 1.59 0.18 14.72
N LEU A 108 2.50 0.98 14.16
CA LEU A 108 3.77 0.50 13.60
C LEU A 108 4.68 -0.09 14.69
N ALA A 109 4.74 0.51 15.87
CA ALA A 109 5.51 -0.01 17.00
C ALA A 109 5.01 -1.39 17.48
N ASN A 110 3.70 -1.63 17.42
CA ASN A 110 3.09 -2.92 17.77
C ASN A 110 3.09 -3.94 16.62
N TYR A 111 3.62 -3.57 15.44
CA TYR A 111 3.60 -4.46 14.29
C TYR A 111 4.71 -5.52 14.39
N GLY A 112 4.34 -6.72 14.87
CA GLY A 112 5.25 -7.86 15.00
C GLY A 112 5.93 -8.30 13.69
N GLY A 113 5.40 -7.88 12.53
CA GLY A 113 5.99 -8.18 11.23
C GLY A 113 7.33 -7.49 10.94
N PHE A 114 7.75 -6.51 11.74
CA PHE A 114 9.10 -5.93 11.64
C PHE A 114 10.15 -6.86 12.22
N ALA A 115 9.96 -7.31 13.46
CA ALA A 115 10.93 -8.16 14.15
C ALA A 115 11.15 -9.48 13.40
N SER A 116 10.10 -10.10 12.86
CA SER A 116 10.20 -11.33 12.06
C SER A 116 10.92 -11.16 10.71
N ARG A 117 11.23 -9.92 10.31
CA ARG A 117 11.94 -9.58 9.08
C ARG A 117 13.29 -8.92 9.33
N GLY A 118 13.82 -9.02 10.55
CA GLY A 118 15.11 -8.44 10.92
C GLY A 118 15.07 -6.94 11.16
N PHE A 119 13.89 -6.33 11.37
CA PHE A 119 13.78 -4.91 11.73
C PHE A 119 13.40 -4.81 13.21
N ARG A 120 14.36 -4.45 14.05
CA ARG A 120 14.14 -4.29 15.49
C ARG A 120 13.78 -2.85 15.81
N VAL A 121 12.58 -2.62 16.35
CA VAL A 121 12.20 -1.31 16.92
C VAL A 121 13.08 -1.07 18.14
N ALA A 122 14.09 -0.21 17.99
CA ALA A 122 15.09 0.04 19.02
C ALA A 122 14.70 1.21 19.92
N ALA A 123 13.98 2.19 19.38
CA ALA A 123 13.50 3.34 20.14
C ALA A 123 12.25 3.97 19.52
N LEU A 124 11.45 4.57 20.39
CA LEU A 124 10.27 5.36 20.06
C LEU A 124 10.52 6.78 20.51
N VAL A 125 10.25 7.76 19.66
CA VAL A 125 10.56 9.17 19.92
C VAL A 125 9.36 10.05 19.57
N ASP A 126 8.99 10.94 20.48
CA ASP A 126 7.91 11.91 20.25
C ASP A 126 8.25 13.29 20.84
N ALA A 127 7.64 14.33 20.28
CA ALA A 127 7.78 15.70 20.76
C ALA A 127 6.75 16.06 21.85
N ASP A 128 5.67 15.29 22.00
CA ASP A 128 4.70 15.47 23.09
C ASP A 128 5.32 15.04 24.43
N PRO A 129 5.56 15.98 25.36
CA PRO A 129 6.12 15.66 26.67
C PRO A 129 5.22 14.73 27.48
N ALA A 130 3.91 14.69 27.19
CA ALA A 130 2.98 13.79 27.86
C ALA A 130 3.17 12.32 27.45
N LEU A 131 3.85 12.04 26.33
CA LEU A 131 4.19 10.68 25.91
C LEU A 131 5.52 10.20 26.48
N ALA A 132 6.42 11.10 26.85
CA ALA A 132 7.74 10.75 27.38
C ALA A 132 7.62 9.79 28.60
N GLY A 133 8.36 8.68 28.54
CA GLY A 133 8.35 7.61 29.54
C GLY A 133 7.19 6.62 29.43
N LYS A 134 6.11 6.92 28.69
CA LYS A 134 5.01 5.96 28.51
C LYS A 134 5.46 4.78 27.65
N PRO A 135 5.16 3.54 28.05
CA PRO A 135 5.50 2.37 27.25
C PRO A 135 4.51 2.21 26.08
N VAL A 136 5.04 1.97 24.89
CA VAL A 136 4.28 1.55 23.71
C VAL A 136 4.98 0.31 23.14
N ALA A 137 4.24 -0.78 22.94
CA ALA A 137 4.80 -2.09 22.58
C ALA A 137 5.93 -2.56 23.53
N GLY A 138 5.88 -2.16 24.81
CA GLY A 138 6.92 -2.46 25.80
C GLY A 138 8.18 -1.58 25.73
N ILE A 139 8.24 -0.61 24.82
CA ILE A 139 9.36 0.33 24.66
C ILE A 139 8.94 1.70 25.20
N PRO A 140 9.70 2.32 26.12
CA PRO A 140 9.39 3.66 26.60
C PRO A 140 9.60 4.69 25.49
N VAL A 141 8.63 5.58 25.32
CA VAL A 141 8.77 6.72 24.40
C VAL A 141 9.74 7.72 24.99
N GLN A 142 10.70 8.17 24.20
CA GLN A 142 11.68 9.18 24.55
C GLN A 142 11.29 10.54 23.95
N HIS A 143 11.74 11.62 24.60
CA HIS A 143 11.51 12.96 24.06
C HIS A 143 12.37 13.21 22.84
N ILE A 144 11.86 13.99 21.88
CA ILE A 144 12.55 14.30 20.62
C ILE A 144 13.94 14.93 20.81
N ASP A 145 14.19 15.58 21.94
CA ASP A 145 15.51 16.16 22.24
C ASP A 145 16.61 15.12 22.45
N THR A 146 16.28 13.86 22.71
CA THR A 146 17.26 12.78 22.88
C THR A 146 17.57 12.03 21.58
N LEU A 147 16.97 12.42 20.45
CA LEU A 147 17.02 11.69 19.18
C LEU A 147 18.46 11.33 18.74
N GLU A 148 19.38 12.28 18.74
CA GLU A 148 20.77 12.06 18.32
C GLU A 148 21.50 11.08 19.26
N THR A 149 21.23 11.19 20.57
CA THR A 149 21.77 10.28 21.58
C THR A 149 21.27 8.85 21.34
N VAL A 150 19.96 8.70 21.11
CA VAL A 150 19.31 7.42 20.81
C VAL A 150 19.89 6.79 19.57
N ILE A 151 20.06 7.56 18.49
CA ILE A 151 20.62 7.07 17.23
C ILE A 151 22.00 6.46 17.44
N ARG A 152 22.85 7.15 18.19
CA ARG A 152 24.22 6.71 18.49
C ARG A 152 24.24 5.48 19.41
N GLU A 153 23.49 5.50 20.50
CA GLU A 153 23.50 4.43 21.51
C GLU A 153 22.86 3.13 21.02
N GLN A 154 21.81 3.24 20.19
CA GLN A 154 21.09 2.08 19.66
C GLN A 154 21.63 1.62 18.29
N HIS A 155 22.65 2.30 17.76
CA HIS A 155 23.19 2.06 16.41
C HIS A 155 22.08 2.03 15.34
N VAL A 156 21.21 3.04 15.38
CA VAL A 156 20.06 3.14 14.48
C VAL A 156 20.54 3.17 13.04
N SER A 157 19.99 2.25 12.23
CA SER A 157 20.29 2.14 10.81
C SER A 157 19.19 2.76 9.94
N ILE A 158 17.93 2.74 10.41
CA ILE A 158 16.77 3.21 9.65
C ILE A 158 15.91 4.12 10.52
N GLY A 159 15.55 5.29 9.99
CA GLY A 159 14.58 6.20 10.58
C GLY A 159 13.18 6.01 10.00
N VAL A 160 12.17 5.87 10.84
CA VAL A 160 10.75 5.85 10.42
C VAL A 160 10.09 7.14 10.89
N ILE A 161 9.58 7.94 9.94
CA ILE A 161 8.90 9.20 10.22
C ILE A 161 7.40 9.00 10.08
N ALA A 162 6.68 9.09 11.20
CA ALA A 162 5.22 9.01 11.30
C ALA A 162 4.63 10.29 11.93
N THR A 163 5.27 11.43 11.71
CA THR A 163 4.86 12.74 12.21
C THR A 163 3.88 13.45 11.27
N PRO A 164 3.18 14.51 11.72
CA PRO A 164 2.52 15.44 10.83
C PRO A 164 3.48 16.06 9.79
N ALA A 165 2.94 16.49 8.65
CA ALA A 165 3.73 17.02 7.52
C ALA A 165 4.65 18.19 7.92
N GLY A 166 4.17 19.11 8.76
CA GLY A 166 4.91 20.31 9.16
C GLY A 166 6.18 20.02 9.98
N ALA A 167 6.26 18.86 10.65
CA ALA A 167 7.42 18.47 11.45
C ALA A 167 8.38 17.52 10.72
N ALA A 168 7.93 16.90 9.62
CA ALA A 168 8.63 15.78 9.00
C ALA A 168 10.01 16.14 8.45
N GLN A 169 10.15 17.32 7.82
CA GLN A 169 11.45 17.77 7.31
C GLN A 169 12.46 17.99 8.43
N GLN A 170 12.07 18.63 9.52
CA GLN A 170 12.96 18.87 10.66
C GLN A 170 13.44 17.55 11.28
N VAL A 171 12.54 16.57 11.41
CA VAL A 171 12.91 15.22 11.88
C VAL A 171 13.87 14.54 10.91
N CYS A 172 13.61 14.63 9.60
CA CYS A 172 14.48 14.10 8.56
C CYS A 172 15.89 14.70 8.64
N ASP A 173 15.99 16.02 8.75
CA ASP A 173 17.28 16.71 8.84
C ASP A 173 18.08 16.27 10.07
N ARG A 174 17.42 16.05 11.20
CA ARG A 174 18.05 15.54 12.43
C ARG A 174 18.51 14.09 12.29
N LEU A 175 17.70 13.21 11.70
CA LEU A 175 18.07 11.82 11.40
C LEU A 175 19.33 11.79 10.52
N VAL A 176 19.33 12.56 9.42
CA VAL A 176 20.47 12.66 8.49
C VAL A 176 21.69 13.27 9.17
N GLY A 177 21.52 14.34 9.96
CA GLY A 177 22.59 14.98 10.72
C GLY A 177 23.24 14.06 11.76
N ALA A 178 22.48 13.09 12.28
CA ALA A 178 22.98 12.04 13.16
C ALA A 178 23.59 10.83 12.43
N GLY A 179 23.61 10.84 11.10
CA GLY A 179 24.22 9.80 10.26
C GLY A 179 23.27 8.72 9.74
N VAL A 180 21.96 8.86 9.92
CA VAL A 180 20.97 7.92 9.35
C VAL A 180 20.78 8.22 7.87
N THR A 181 21.09 7.27 7.00
CA THR A 181 21.00 7.42 5.54
C THR A 181 19.82 6.68 4.91
N SER A 182 19.02 5.95 5.68
CA SER A 182 17.83 5.24 5.20
C SER A 182 16.60 5.66 5.98
N ILE A 183 15.61 6.24 5.28
CA ILE A 183 14.43 6.82 5.89
C ILE A 183 13.16 6.25 5.25
N LEU A 184 12.24 5.77 6.08
CA LEU A 184 10.88 5.41 5.69
C LEU A 184 9.92 6.52 6.13
N ASN A 185 9.34 7.23 5.17
CA ASN A 185 8.49 8.39 5.41
C ASN A 185 7.01 8.06 5.20
N PHE A 186 6.23 8.14 6.28
CA PHE A 186 4.76 8.08 6.26
C PHE A 186 4.10 9.46 6.32
N ALA A 187 4.87 10.54 6.55
CA ALA A 187 4.31 11.87 6.54
C ALA A 187 3.83 12.24 5.12
N PRO A 188 2.69 12.93 4.97
CA PRO A 188 2.12 13.26 3.66
C PRO A 188 2.82 14.48 3.04
N THR A 189 4.15 14.41 2.93
CA THR A 189 5.01 15.42 2.34
C THR A 189 6.22 14.78 1.66
N VAL A 190 6.82 15.50 0.71
CA VAL A 190 8.09 15.12 0.09
C VAL A 190 9.22 15.72 0.92
N LEU A 191 10.18 14.89 1.29
CA LEU A 191 11.34 15.31 2.06
C LEU A 191 12.49 15.68 1.12
N ALA A 192 13.18 16.78 1.41
CA ALA A 192 14.44 17.12 0.79
C ALA A 192 15.58 16.44 1.56
N VAL A 193 16.46 15.74 0.85
CA VAL A 193 17.60 15.05 1.45
C VAL A 193 18.85 15.23 0.58
N PRO A 194 20.06 15.20 1.18
CA PRO A 194 21.30 15.26 0.42
C PRO A 194 21.56 13.96 -0.35
N ASP A 195 22.53 14.01 -1.28
CA ASP A 195 22.99 12.83 -2.00
C ASP A 195 23.48 11.73 -1.03
N GLY A 196 23.12 10.49 -1.33
CA GLY A 196 23.49 9.32 -0.50
C GLY A 196 22.51 9.00 0.63
N VAL A 197 21.42 9.76 0.76
CA VAL A 197 20.30 9.43 1.65
C VAL A 197 19.13 8.87 0.84
N ASP A 198 18.70 7.67 1.20
CA ASP A 198 17.56 6.99 0.58
C ASP A 198 16.29 7.25 1.38
N VAL A 199 15.27 7.80 0.71
CA VAL A 199 13.94 8.02 1.30
C VAL A 199 12.91 7.16 0.56
N ARG A 200 12.25 6.27 1.28
CA ARG A 200 11.06 5.56 0.79
C ARG A 200 9.80 6.20 1.36
N LYS A 201 8.95 6.74 0.48
CA LYS A 201 7.65 7.30 0.86
C LYS A 201 6.58 6.19 0.87
N VAL A 202 5.74 6.18 1.90
CA VAL A 202 4.52 5.37 1.96
C VAL A 202 3.33 6.31 2.08
N ASP A 203 2.43 6.26 1.11
CA ASP A 203 1.25 7.12 1.06
C ASP A 203 0.02 6.25 0.75
N LEU A 204 -0.65 5.80 1.81
CA LEU A 204 -1.82 4.92 1.68
C LEU A 204 -2.98 5.62 0.96
N SER A 205 -3.06 6.96 1.01
CA SER A 205 -4.09 7.71 0.33
C SER A 205 -3.92 7.69 -1.19
N ILE A 206 -2.68 7.74 -1.69
CA ILE A 206 -2.40 7.59 -3.13
C ILE A 206 -2.82 6.19 -3.61
N GLU A 207 -2.52 5.14 -2.85
CA GLU A 207 -2.93 3.77 -3.21
C GLU A 207 -4.46 3.64 -3.30
N LEU A 208 -5.20 4.24 -2.36
CA LEU A 208 -6.66 4.27 -2.40
C LEU A 208 -7.21 5.07 -3.60
N GLN A 209 -6.55 6.16 -4.00
CA GLN A 209 -6.94 6.93 -5.19
C GLN A 209 -6.78 6.10 -6.48
N ILE A 210 -5.70 5.31 -6.57
CA ILE A 210 -5.49 4.38 -7.69
C ILE A 210 -6.60 3.33 -7.73
N LEU A 211 -6.99 2.78 -6.56
CA LEU A 211 -8.11 1.84 -6.48
C LEU A 211 -9.44 2.49 -6.88
N ALA A 212 -9.70 3.73 -6.42
CA ALA A 212 -10.91 4.47 -6.78
C ALA A 212 -11.02 4.68 -8.30
N PHE A 213 -9.92 4.95 -8.99
CA PHE A 213 -9.88 5.03 -10.45
C PHE A 213 -10.30 3.71 -11.12
N HIS A 214 -9.80 2.57 -10.63
CA HIS A 214 -10.19 1.27 -11.17
C HIS A 214 -11.66 0.93 -10.88
N GLU A 215 -12.16 1.23 -9.68
CA GLU A 215 -13.57 1.01 -9.33
C GLU A 215 -14.52 1.84 -10.19
N GLN A 216 -14.18 3.12 -10.45
CA GLN A 216 -14.97 3.97 -11.35
C GLN A 216 -15.04 3.38 -12.78
N ARG A 217 -13.93 2.81 -13.27
CA ARG A 217 -13.89 2.21 -14.60
C ARG A 217 -14.72 0.94 -14.70
N LYS A 218 -14.66 0.05 -13.71
CA LYS A 218 -15.49 -1.16 -13.66
C LYS A 218 -16.99 -0.79 -13.70
N ALA A 219 -17.40 0.16 -12.88
CA ALA A 219 -18.78 0.65 -12.85
C ALA A 219 -19.20 1.28 -14.19
N GLY A 220 -18.30 2.01 -14.87
CA GLY A 220 -18.56 2.55 -16.20
C GLY A 220 -18.71 1.48 -17.28
N GLU A 221 -17.89 0.42 -17.24
CA GLU A 221 -17.96 -0.71 -18.17
C GLU A 221 -19.22 -1.56 -17.94
N GLU A 222 -19.67 -1.72 -16.68
CA GLU A 222 -20.95 -2.35 -16.33
C GLU A 222 -22.15 -1.53 -16.84
N ASN A 223 -22.16 -0.21 -16.63
CA ASN A 223 -23.22 0.66 -17.12
C ASN A 223 -23.32 0.65 -18.67
N LEU A 224 -22.18 0.62 -19.37
CA LEU A 224 -22.15 0.52 -20.84
C LEU A 224 -22.63 -0.85 -21.34
N ALA A 225 -22.33 -1.92 -20.61
CA ALA A 225 -22.82 -3.27 -20.91
C ALA A 225 -24.34 -3.38 -20.70
N GLU A 226 -24.86 -2.77 -19.62
CA GLU A 226 -26.30 -2.72 -19.33
C GLU A 226 -27.06 -1.85 -20.35
N GLU A 227 -26.55 -0.68 -20.72
CA GLU A 227 -27.15 0.16 -21.77
C GLU A 227 -27.14 -0.53 -23.14
N SER A 228 -26.10 -1.28 -23.48
CA SER A 228 -26.05 -2.07 -24.71
C SER A 228 -27.01 -3.26 -24.67
N ALA A 229 -27.25 -3.86 -23.50
CA ALA A 229 -28.21 -4.96 -23.34
C ALA A 229 -29.67 -4.46 -23.45
N VAL A 230 -29.97 -3.28 -22.87
CA VAL A 230 -31.29 -2.64 -22.96
C VAL A 230 -31.60 -2.17 -24.39
N ARG A 231 -30.61 -1.64 -25.13
CA ARG A 231 -30.78 -1.25 -26.54
C ARG A 231 -30.98 -2.42 -27.49
N ASN A 232 -30.47 -3.61 -27.14
CA ASN A 232 -30.58 -4.82 -27.95
C ASN A 232 -31.75 -5.73 -27.55
N ALA A 233 -32.60 -5.30 -26.61
CA ALA A 233 -33.82 -6.04 -26.25
C ALA A 233 -34.82 -6.00 -27.43
N PRO A 234 -35.37 -7.16 -27.86
CA PRO A 234 -36.35 -7.18 -28.94
C PRO A 234 -37.61 -6.44 -28.49
N THR A 235 -38.01 -5.41 -29.25
CA THR A 235 -39.32 -4.77 -29.07
C THR A 235 -40.38 -5.81 -29.38
N THR A 236 -41.01 -6.38 -28.34
CA THR A 236 -42.19 -7.23 -28.51
C THR A 236 -43.29 -6.36 -29.09
N ALA A 237 -43.55 -6.54 -30.38
CA ALA A 237 -44.67 -5.95 -31.08
C ALA A 237 -45.98 -6.35 -30.38
N VAL A 238 -46.68 -5.38 -29.82
CA VAL A 238 -48.08 -5.54 -29.43
C VAL A 238 -48.88 -5.60 -30.73
N SER A 239 -49.08 -6.82 -31.26
CA SER A 239 -50.04 -7.06 -32.34
C SER A 239 -51.42 -7.23 -31.74
N GLY A 240 -52.30 -6.28 -32.05
CA GLY A 240 -53.69 -6.29 -31.64
C GLY A 240 -54.48 -7.48 -32.18
N VAL A 241 -55.48 -7.87 -31.39
CA VAL A 241 -56.65 -8.61 -31.88
C VAL A 241 -57.88 -7.84 -31.38
N ALA A 242 -58.57 -7.21 -32.32
CA ALA A 242 -59.91 -6.70 -32.13
C ALA A 242 -60.92 -7.86 -32.26
N ALA A 243 -61.91 -7.94 -31.37
CA ALA A 243 -63.29 -8.24 -31.75
C ALA A 243 -64.29 -8.18 -30.58
N LYS A 244 -65.37 -7.42 -30.84
CA LYS A 244 -66.76 -7.49 -30.34
C LYS A 244 -67.18 -6.63 -29.15
N GLU A 245 -67.78 -5.50 -29.52
CA GLU A 245 -68.87 -4.84 -28.78
C GLU A 245 -70.18 -5.63 -28.90
N THR A 246 -70.98 -5.62 -27.83
CA THR A 246 -72.45 -5.59 -27.89
C THR A 246 -72.98 -4.62 -26.82
N PRO A 247 -74.07 -3.89 -27.07
CA PRO A 247 -74.46 -2.72 -26.28
C PRO A 247 -75.61 -3.00 -25.31
N ALA A 248 -75.50 -2.54 -24.06
CA ALA A 248 -76.60 -2.02 -23.22
C ALA A 248 -76.11 -1.83 -21.77
N GLU A 249 -75.85 -0.59 -21.36
CA GLU A 249 -76.73 0.10 -20.41
C GLU A 249 -76.21 1.51 -20.13
N ARG A 250 -77.18 2.42 -20.01
CA ARG A 250 -77.06 3.86 -20.03
C ARG A 250 -77.17 4.37 -18.59
N ALA A 251 -76.52 5.50 -18.33
CA ALA A 251 -76.73 6.41 -17.19
C ALA A 251 -76.08 5.96 -15.86
N ALA A 252 -75.55 6.82 -14.99
CA ALA A 252 -75.77 8.24 -14.82
C ALA A 252 -74.65 8.87 -13.96
N ARG A 253 -74.52 10.21 -14.08
CA ARG A 253 -73.96 11.18 -13.11
C ARG A 253 -72.43 11.19 -12.98
N ALA A 254 -71.69 12.21 -13.43
CA ALA A 254 -71.81 13.67 -13.29
C ALA A 254 -71.47 14.19 -11.88
N GLY A 255 -70.51 15.12 -11.85
CA GLY A 255 -70.18 16.03 -10.75
C GLY A 255 -69.00 15.55 -9.89
N ASP A 256 -68.04 16.37 -9.48
CA ASP A 256 -67.82 17.80 -9.65
C ASP A 256 -66.39 18.10 -9.15
N GLY A 257 -65.81 19.23 -9.56
CA GLY A 257 -64.44 19.65 -9.22
C GLY A 257 -64.27 20.24 -7.81
N PRO A 258 -63.44 21.29 -7.63
CA PRO A 258 -62.09 21.14 -7.09
C PRO A 258 -61.71 22.07 -5.89
N GLY A 259 -60.58 21.74 -5.23
CA GLY A 259 -59.69 22.66 -4.47
C GLY A 259 -60.05 22.94 -2.99
N PRO A 260 -59.25 23.76 -2.26
CA PRO A 260 -57.81 24.04 -2.39
C PRO A 260 -57.05 24.16 -1.02
N GLU A 261 -55.75 24.50 -1.08
CA GLU A 261 -54.93 25.31 -0.14
C GLU A 261 -54.65 24.86 1.32
N GLY A 262 -53.37 25.03 1.72
CA GLY A 262 -52.96 25.00 3.13
C GLY A 262 -51.44 25.06 3.33
N ASP A 263 -50.98 26.18 3.86
CA ASP A 263 -49.64 26.74 3.93
C ASP A 263 -48.65 26.11 4.96
N LEU A 264 -47.38 26.51 4.83
CA LEU A 264 -46.10 26.27 5.54
C LEU A 264 -46.08 26.45 7.10
N PRO A 265 -44.92 26.50 7.85
CA PRO A 265 -43.68 25.71 7.89
C PRO A 265 -43.16 25.34 9.34
N ALA A 266 -42.03 24.59 9.39
CA ALA A 266 -40.88 24.58 10.31
C ALA A 266 -40.99 24.86 11.83
N VAL A 267 -40.50 23.95 12.71
CA VAL A 267 -39.62 24.26 13.87
C VAL A 267 -38.78 23.05 14.33
N MET A 268 -37.50 23.35 14.61
CA MET A 268 -36.39 22.61 15.23
C MET A 268 -36.58 22.31 16.74
N ARG A 269 -36.07 21.18 17.27
CA ARG A 269 -35.56 20.91 18.65
C ARG A 269 -34.92 19.51 18.68
N ALA A 270 -33.89 19.15 19.44
CA ALA A 270 -32.95 19.82 20.35
C ALA A 270 -31.70 18.93 20.42
#